data_AF-A0AAV7CFZ3-F1
#
_entry.id   AF-A0AAV7CFZ3-F1
#
_cell.length_a   1.000
_cell.length_b   1.000
_cell.length_c   1.000
_cell.angle_alpha   90.00
_cell.angle_beta   90.00
_cell.angle_gamma   90.00
#
_symmetry.space_group_name_H-M   'P 1'
#
loop_
_entity.id
_entity.type
_entity.pdbx_description
1 polymer ?
#
loop_
_entity_poly.entity_id
_entity_poly.type
_entity_poly.pdbx_seq_one_letter_code
_entity_poly.pdbx_strand_id
1 'polypeptide(L)'
;MSTTVEEEEEDYMSDAFLSSIQDVKPGIPVPRRVKESYEKEQKHMESNVKNRQKSLKEVEKERRDTVLNEALSNENKGFALLQKMGYKKGQALGKKGEGIVEPIPLNIKMGRSGIGHEEMKKRKAEEDLQNFRRKIQMRQQAEEQATDDFRLRMRSKKEEQKLEGDLRRSQRACLQLDEQKGVGCPREVWYWPPTDSQEDDSETEEDEDEVKEEELSVSHCK
;
A
#
# COMPACT_ATOMS: atom_id res chain seq x y z
N MET A 1 -30.43 2.85 18.88
CA MET A 1 -29.57 2.51 17.73
C MET A 1 -28.56 3.63 17.62
N SER A 2 -27.37 3.42 18.16
CA SER A 2 -26.27 4.40 18.10
C SER A 2 -25.69 4.36 16.70
N THR A 3 -25.80 5.45 15.97
CA THR A 3 -24.98 5.73 14.79
C THR A 3 -23.60 6.14 15.28
N THR A 4 -22.67 5.18 15.30
CA THR A 4 -21.24 5.51 15.31
C THR A 4 -20.96 6.23 13.99
N VAL A 5 -20.69 7.53 14.07
CA VAL A 5 -20.01 8.26 13.01
C VAL A 5 -18.61 7.66 12.99
N GLU A 6 -18.38 6.71 12.10
CA GLU A 6 -17.02 6.38 11.67
C GLU A 6 -16.50 7.68 11.04
N GLU A 7 -15.68 8.41 11.79
CA GLU A 7 -14.75 9.36 11.19
C GLU A 7 -13.92 8.52 10.22
N GLU A 8 -14.27 8.57 8.93
CA GLU A 8 -13.41 8.09 7.86
C GLU A 8 -12.11 8.90 7.99
N GLU A 9 -11.12 8.34 8.71
CA GLU A 9 -9.78 8.89 8.79
C GLU A 9 -9.34 9.16 7.36
N GLU A 10 -9.27 10.43 6.98
CA GLU A 10 -8.88 10.85 5.64
C GLU A 10 -7.55 10.18 5.34
N ASP A 11 -7.60 9.14 4.50
CA ASP A 11 -6.46 8.27 4.21
C ASP A 11 -5.27 9.17 3.87
N TYR A 12 -4.23 9.07 4.69
CA TYR A 12 -3.05 9.93 4.67
C TYR A 12 -2.33 9.89 3.30
N MET A 13 -2.71 8.95 2.42
CA MET A 13 -2.22 8.83 1.05
C MET A 13 -3.28 9.11 -0.04
N SER A 14 -4.43 9.68 0.32
CA SER A 14 -5.48 10.04 -0.63
C SER A 14 -5.10 11.26 -1.50
N ASP A 15 -5.65 11.29 -2.72
CA ASP A 15 -5.42 12.35 -3.71
C ASP A 15 -5.95 13.72 -3.24
N ALA A 16 -6.93 13.74 -2.33
CA ALA A 16 -7.42 14.96 -1.70
C ALA A 16 -6.35 15.66 -0.85
N PHE A 17 -5.56 14.88 -0.10
CA PHE A 17 -4.44 15.40 0.68
C PHE A 17 -3.28 15.84 -0.23
N LEU A 18 -2.90 15.02 -1.22
CA LEU A 18 -1.81 15.33 -2.14
C LEU A 18 -2.08 16.56 -3.03
N SER A 19 -3.32 16.77 -3.45
CA SER A 19 -3.71 17.95 -4.24
C SER A 19 -3.76 19.25 -3.43
N SER A 20 -4.00 19.15 -2.12
CA SER A 20 -3.98 20.29 -1.20
C SER A 20 -2.55 20.75 -0.85
N ILE A 21 -1.59 19.82 -0.91
CA ILE A 21 -0.17 20.10 -0.69
C ILE A 21 0.37 20.83 -1.92
N GLN A 22 0.95 22.00 -1.70
CA GLN A 22 1.72 22.66 -2.76
C GLN A 22 2.95 21.78 -3.05
N ASP A 23 3.13 21.37 -4.31
CA ASP A 23 4.32 20.61 -4.76
C ASP A 23 5.55 21.54 -4.78
N VAL A 24 5.98 21.96 -3.60
CA VAL A 24 7.21 22.69 -3.36
C VAL A 24 8.24 21.64 -3.02
N LYS A 25 9.17 21.35 -3.93
CA LYS A 25 10.35 20.53 -3.64
C LYS A 25 11.41 21.42 -3.00
N PRO A 26 11.50 21.49 -1.65
CA PRO A 26 12.46 22.38 -1.01
C PRO A 26 13.88 21.96 -1.41
N GLY A 27 14.70 22.92 -1.82
CA GLY A 27 16.13 22.70 -2.08
C GLY A 27 16.52 22.22 -3.48
N ILE A 28 15.56 21.94 -4.37
CA ILE A 28 15.85 21.63 -5.78
C ILE A 28 15.27 22.74 -6.66
N PRO A 29 16.08 23.72 -7.11
CA PRO A 29 15.64 24.70 -8.09
C PRO A 29 15.26 23.98 -9.39
N VAL A 30 13.97 23.85 -9.67
CA VAL A 30 13.50 23.39 -10.98
C VAL A 30 13.97 24.41 -12.02
N PRO A 31 14.83 24.04 -12.97
CA PRO A 31 15.33 24.99 -13.94
C PRO A 31 14.16 25.49 -14.78
N ARG A 32 14.17 26.78 -15.12
CA ARG A 32 13.07 27.47 -15.83
C ARG A 32 12.57 26.69 -17.07
N ARG A 33 13.50 26.06 -17.81
CA ARG A 33 13.19 25.22 -18.99
C ARG A 33 12.30 24.02 -18.67
N VAL A 34 12.53 23.36 -17.53
CA VAL A 34 11.76 22.20 -17.07
C VAL A 34 10.36 22.62 -16.60
N LYS A 35 10.26 23.76 -15.90
CA LYS A 35 8.97 24.35 -15.54
C LYS A 35 8.14 24.70 -16.79
N GLU A 36 8.77 25.38 -17.75
CA GLU A 36 8.13 25.75 -19.02
C GLU A 36 7.70 24.52 -19.85
N SER A 37 8.45 23.41 -19.82
CA SER A 37 8.04 22.17 -20.50
C SER A 37 6.82 21.52 -19.85
N TYR A 38 6.76 21.46 -18.52
CA TYR A 38 5.58 20.93 -17.81
C TYR A 38 4.34 21.78 -18.08
N GLU A 39 4.44 23.11 -18.00
CA GLU A 39 3.33 24.00 -18.31
C GLU A 39 2.87 23.86 -19.78
N LYS A 40 3.81 23.71 -20.72
CA LYS A 40 3.50 23.48 -22.13
C LYS A 40 2.81 22.13 -22.35
N GLU A 41 3.27 21.08 -21.67
CA GLU A 41 2.69 19.74 -21.73
C GLU A 41 1.27 19.73 -21.15
N GLN A 42 1.05 20.37 -19.99
CA GLN A 42 -0.28 20.54 -19.40
C GLN A 42 -1.22 21.30 -20.34
N LYS A 43 -0.80 22.45 -20.87
CA LYS A 43 -1.60 23.23 -21.83
C LYS A 43 -1.88 22.44 -23.11
N HIS A 44 -0.92 21.66 -23.59
CA HIS A 44 -1.10 20.79 -24.75
C HIS A 44 -2.11 19.68 -24.44
N MET A 45 -2.02 19.04 -23.27
CA MET A 45 -2.95 18.02 -22.81
C MET A 45 -4.37 18.60 -22.67
N GLU A 46 -4.53 19.75 -22.02
CA GLU A 46 -5.81 20.45 -21.91
C GLU A 46 -6.38 20.83 -23.27
N SER A 47 -5.54 21.34 -24.17
CA SER A 47 -5.97 21.70 -25.53
C SER A 47 -6.37 20.46 -26.32
N ASN A 48 -5.66 19.34 -26.17
CA ASN A 48 -5.99 18.07 -26.78
C ASN A 48 -7.33 17.53 -26.26
N VAL A 49 -7.58 17.63 -24.95
CA VAL A 49 -8.87 17.25 -24.33
C VAL A 49 -10.00 18.14 -24.83
N LYS A 50 -9.80 19.47 -24.91
CA LYS A 50 -10.81 20.43 -25.39
C LYS A 50 -11.11 20.30 -26.89
N ASN A 51 -10.08 20.04 -27.70
CA ASN A 51 -10.23 19.89 -29.15
C ASN A 51 -10.67 18.47 -29.57
N ARG A 52 -10.74 17.52 -28.62
CA ARG A 52 -11.22 16.18 -28.90
C ARG A 52 -12.70 16.22 -29.24
N GLN A 53 -13.03 15.99 -30.50
CA GLN A 53 -14.40 15.76 -30.91
C GLN A 53 -14.90 14.45 -30.29
N LYS A 54 -16.00 14.51 -29.55
CA LYS A 54 -16.66 13.34 -28.98
C LYS A 54 -17.15 12.43 -30.11
N SER A 55 -17.09 11.11 -29.88
CA SER A 55 -17.65 10.16 -30.85
C SER A 55 -19.16 10.32 -30.94
N LEU A 56 -19.77 10.04 -32.10
CA LEU A 56 -21.23 10.04 -32.26
C LEU A 56 -21.92 9.17 -31.20
N LYS A 57 -21.30 8.05 -30.80
CA LYS A 57 -21.82 7.15 -29.76
C LYS A 57 -21.88 7.81 -28.39
N GLU A 58 -20.86 8.60 -28.06
CA GLU A 58 -20.76 9.30 -26.78
C GLU A 58 -21.77 10.45 -26.73
N VAL A 59 -21.89 11.20 -27.83
CA VAL A 59 -22.89 12.27 -27.96
C VAL A 59 -24.32 11.73 -27.86
N GLU A 60 -24.64 10.59 -28.50
CA GLU A 60 -25.96 9.97 -28.40
C GLU A 60 -26.26 9.51 -26.97
N LYS A 61 -25.27 8.92 -26.29
CA LYS A 61 -25.39 8.50 -24.90
C LYS A 61 -25.67 9.69 -23.98
N GLU A 62 -24.87 10.76 -24.09
CA GLU A 62 -25.06 11.97 -23.30
C GLU A 62 -26.46 12.57 -23.51
N ARG A 63 -26.91 12.68 -24.77
CA ARG A 63 -28.26 13.16 -25.07
C ARG A 63 -29.36 12.29 -24.47
N ARG A 64 -29.17 10.97 -24.47
CA ARG A 64 -30.12 10.04 -23.83
C ARG A 64 -30.12 10.24 -22.33
N ASP A 65 -28.95 10.32 -21.70
CA ASP A 65 -28.81 10.44 -20.26
C ASP A 65 -29.37 11.79 -19.77
N THR A 66 -29.13 12.89 -20.49
CA THR A 66 -29.74 14.19 -20.16
C THR A 66 -31.27 14.13 -20.20
N VAL A 67 -31.84 13.51 -21.23
CA VAL A 67 -33.30 13.41 -21.38
C VAL A 67 -33.92 12.47 -20.36
N LEU A 68 -33.23 11.41 -19.95
CA LEU A 68 -33.72 10.47 -18.92
C LEU A 68 -33.66 11.08 -17.52
N ASN A 69 -32.66 11.92 -17.25
CA ASN A 69 -32.47 12.55 -15.93
C ASN A 69 -33.36 13.80 -15.75
N GLU A 70 -33.74 14.48 -16.82
CA GLU A 70 -34.59 15.67 -16.76
C GLU A 70 -36.07 15.34 -16.72
N ALA A 71 -36.77 15.83 -15.68
CA ALA A 71 -38.22 15.73 -15.61
C ALA A 71 -38.88 16.57 -16.72
N LEU A 72 -39.96 16.05 -17.32
CA LEU A 72 -40.71 16.77 -18.34
C LEU A 72 -41.22 18.13 -17.81
N SER A 73 -41.04 19.17 -18.62
CA SER A 73 -41.51 20.53 -18.32
C SER A 73 -43.02 20.68 -18.56
N ASN A 74 -43.63 21.70 -17.94
CA ASN A 74 -45.06 22.03 -18.14
C ASN A 74 -45.37 22.50 -19.57
N GLU A 75 -44.35 22.94 -20.32
CA GLU A 75 -44.48 23.34 -21.72
C GLU A 75 -44.70 22.12 -22.63
N ASN A 76 -44.29 20.93 -22.19
CA ASN A 76 -44.55 19.71 -22.94
C ASN A 76 -46.06 19.43 -23.00
N LYS A 77 -46.59 19.40 -24.22
CA LYS A 77 -48.02 19.13 -24.51
C LYS A 77 -48.52 17.85 -23.84
N GLY A 78 -47.69 16.81 -23.75
CA GLY A 78 -48.02 15.55 -23.10
C GLY A 78 -48.21 15.70 -21.59
N PHE A 79 -47.32 16.44 -20.93
CA PHE A 79 -47.43 16.73 -19.51
C PHE A 79 -48.66 17.60 -19.21
N ALA A 80 -48.92 18.62 -20.03
CA ALA A 80 -50.10 19.47 -19.91
C ALA A 80 -51.41 18.67 -20.06
N LEU A 81 -51.44 17.68 -20.95
CA LEU A 81 -52.60 16.79 -21.11
C LEU A 81 -52.78 15.88 -19.88
N LEU A 82 -51.70 15.27 -19.38
CA LEU A 82 -51.74 14.47 -18.16
C LEU A 82 -52.26 15.28 -16.97
N GLN A 83 -51.79 16.51 -16.82
CA GLN A 83 -52.23 17.41 -15.75
C GLN A 83 -53.74 17.70 -15.83
N LYS A 84 -54.28 17.91 -17.04
CA LYS A 84 -55.73 18.07 -17.26
C LYS A 84 -56.54 16.82 -16.91
N MET A 85 -55.94 15.64 -17.03
CA MET A 85 -56.55 14.37 -16.61
C MET A 85 -56.40 14.09 -15.11
N GLY A 86 -55.86 15.05 -14.33
CA GLY A 86 -55.72 14.95 -12.88
C GLY A 86 -54.37 14.40 -12.40
N TYR A 87 -53.40 14.22 -13.30
CA TYR A 87 -52.03 13.85 -12.92
C TYR A 87 -51.32 15.00 -12.22
N LYS A 88 -50.62 14.72 -11.12
CA LYS A 88 -49.75 15.67 -10.43
C LYS A 88 -48.29 15.23 -10.60
N LYS A 89 -47.37 16.19 -10.72
CA LYS A 89 -45.94 15.90 -10.85
C LYS A 89 -45.47 15.03 -9.68
N GLY A 90 -44.84 13.90 -9.98
CA GLY A 90 -44.35 12.95 -8.97
C GLY A 90 -45.38 11.95 -8.45
N GLN A 91 -46.62 11.98 -8.97
CA GLN A 91 -47.64 10.99 -8.61
C GLN A 91 -47.46 9.71 -9.43
N ALA A 92 -47.67 8.56 -8.80
CA ALA A 92 -47.80 7.28 -9.47
C ALA A 92 -49.12 7.19 -10.26
N LEU A 93 -49.08 6.55 -11.42
CA LEU A 93 -50.29 6.30 -12.24
C LEU A 93 -51.11 5.12 -11.68
N GLY A 94 -52.38 5.03 -12.07
CA GLY A 94 -53.30 3.94 -11.70
C GLY A 94 -54.35 4.33 -10.65
N LYS A 95 -55.42 3.54 -10.53
CA LYS A 95 -56.60 3.84 -9.68
C LYS A 95 -56.26 4.12 -8.21
N LYS A 96 -55.24 3.42 -7.70
CA LYS A 96 -54.73 3.56 -6.33
C LYS A 96 -53.35 4.23 -6.26
N GLY A 97 -52.80 4.68 -7.39
CA GLY A 97 -51.42 5.18 -7.46
C GLY A 97 -50.36 4.11 -7.20
N GLU A 98 -50.59 2.88 -7.67
CA GLU A 98 -49.66 1.75 -7.52
C GLU A 98 -48.65 1.64 -8.67
N GLY A 99 -48.76 2.51 -9.69
CA GLY A 99 -47.86 2.51 -10.84
C GLY A 99 -46.44 2.96 -10.51
N ILE A 100 -45.50 2.57 -11.37
CA ILE A 100 -44.10 2.97 -11.23
C ILE A 100 -43.98 4.48 -11.49
N VAL A 101 -43.32 5.20 -10.57
CA VAL A 101 -43.07 6.65 -10.68
C VAL A 101 -41.86 6.94 -11.56
N GLU A 102 -40.82 6.12 -11.41
CA GLU A 102 -39.56 6.26 -12.14
C GLU A 102 -39.56 5.42 -13.41
N PRO A 103 -38.96 5.89 -14.51
CA PRO A 103 -38.86 5.10 -15.73
C PRO A 103 -37.97 3.86 -15.51
N ILE A 104 -38.28 2.78 -16.23
CA ILE A 104 -37.46 1.55 -16.19
C ILE A 104 -36.07 1.85 -16.78
N PRO A 105 -34.99 1.50 -16.07
CA PRO A 105 -33.62 1.76 -16.56
C PRO A 105 -33.33 0.97 -17.83
N LEU A 106 -32.70 1.64 -18.81
CA LEU A 106 -32.36 1.06 -20.10
C LEU A 106 -30.93 0.51 -20.09
N ASN A 107 -30.77 -0.80 -20.26
CA ASN A 107 -29.47 -1.44 -20.44
C ASN A 107 -29.17 -1.61 -21.94
N ILE A 108 -28.40 -0.68 -22.51
CA ILE A 108 -28.02 -0.72 -23.93
C ILE A 108 -26.68 -1.42 -24.10
N LYS A 109 -26.72 -2.61 -24.70
CA LYS A 109 -25.53 -3.37 -25.02
C LYS A 109 -24.81 -2.76 -26.24
N MET A 110 -23.73 -2.03 -25.99
CA MET A 110 -22.93 -1.39 -27.05
C MET A 110 -21.92 -2.33 -27.72
N GLY A 111 -21.69 -3.51 -27.14
CA GLY A 111 -20.67 -4.47 -27.59
C GLY A 111 -21.24 -5.72 -28.28
N ARG A 112 -20.36 -6.47 -28.93
CA ARG A 112 -20.65 -7.79 -29.53
C ARG A 112 -20.44 -8.96 -28.57
N SER A 113 -20.15 -8.69 -27.29
CA SER A 113 -19.84 -9.74 -26.31
C SER A 113 -21.07 -10.61 -26.00
N GLY A 114 -20.89 -11.83 -25.51
CA GLY A 114 -22.01 -12.68 -25.08
C GLY A 114 -22.75 -12.11 -23.86
N ILE A 115 -24.01 -12.48 -23.66
CA ILE A 115 -24.70 -12.21 -22.39
C ILE A 115 -23.97 -13.02 -21.29
N GLY A 116 -23.70 -12.41 -20.13
CA GLY A 116 -22.94 -13.02 -19.03
C GLY A 116 -21.41 -12.88 -19.09
N HIS A 117 -20.85 -12.32 -20.17
CA HIS A 117 -19.40 -12.14 -20.28
C HIS A 117 -18.83 -11.04 -19.37
N GLU A 118 -19.63 -10.00 -19.08
CA GLU A 118 -19.25 -8.93 -18.14
C GLU A 118 -19.08 -9.48 -16.72
N GLU A 119 -19.94 -10.41 -16.31
CA GLU A 119 -19.86 -11.06 -15.00
C GLU A 119 -18.61 -11.93 -14.88
N MET A 120 -18.28 -12.72 -15.91
CA MET A 120 -17.02 -13.46 -15.93
C MET A 120 -15.79 -12.56 -15.86
N LYS A 121 -15.82 -11.42 -16.56
CA LYS A 121 -14.73 -10.42 -16.48
C LYS A 121 -14.62 -9.82 -15.09
N LYS A 122 -15.75 -9.46 -14.48
CA LYS A 122 -15.79 -8.91 -13.11
C LYS A 122 -15.24 -9.91 -12.10
N ARG A 123 -15.68 -11.18 -12.18
CA ARG A 123 -15.19 -12.25 -11.31
C ARG A 123 -13.69 -12.45 -11.46
N LYS A 124 -13.18 -12.51 -12.70
CA LYS A 124 -11.75 -12.65 -12.96
C LYS A 124 -10.95 -11.47 -12.40
N ALA A 125 -11.42 -10.24 -12.59
CA ALA A 125 -10.76 -9.05 -12.06
C ALA A 125 -10.71 -9.05 -10.53
N GLU A 126 -11.76 -9.54 -9.87
CA GLU A 126 -11.81 -9.68 -8.42
C GLU A 126 -10.86 -10.78 -7.91
N GLU A 127 -10.81 -11.93 -8.58
CA GLU A 127 -9.84 -13.00 -8.30
C GLU A 127 -8.40 -12.50 -8.44
N ASP A 128 -8.09 -11.75 -9.50
CA ASP A 128 -6.76 -11.17 -9.74
C ASP A 128 -6.38 -10.18 -8.64
N LEU A 129 -7.31 -9.32 -8.20
CA LEU A 129 -7.09 -8.38 -7.10
C LEU A 129 -6.85 -9.10 -5.76
N GLN A 130 -7.61 -10.15 -5.46
CA GLN A 130 -7.42 -10.96 -4.26
C GLN A 130 -6.06 -11.68 -4.27
N ASN A 131 -5.67 -12.24 -5.41
CA ASN A 131 -4.37 -12.88 -5.58
C ASN A 131 -3.23 -11.88 -5.40
N PHE A 132 -3.38 -10.66 -5.92
CA PHE A 132 -2.41 -9.59 -5.72
C PHE A 132 -2.26 -9.21 -4.25
N ARG A 133 -3.38 -9.00 -3.54
CA ARG A 133 -3.38 -8.73 -2.08
C ARG A 133 -2.70 -9.84 -1.29
N ARG A 134 -3.02 -11.10 -1.58
CA ARG A 134 -2.39 -12.27 -0.93
C ARG A 134 -0.88 -12.30 -1.17
N LYS A 135 -0.42 -12.04 -2.39
CA LYS A 135 1.02 -12.02 -2.71
C LYS A 135 1.76 -10.94 -1.93
N ILE A 136 1.17 -9.75 -1.80
CA ILE A 136 1.77 -8.65 -1.01
C ILE A 136 1.90 -9.07 0.46
N GLN A 137 0.83 -9.60 1.05
CA GLN A 137 0.85 -10.04 2.44
C GLN A 137 1.89 -11.14 2.69
N MET A 138 1.96 -12.14 1.81
CA MET A 138 2.96 -13.20 1.91
C MET A 138 4.39 -12.65 1.81
N ARG A 139 4.62 -11.65 0.95
CA ARG A 139 5.93 -11.00 0.84
C ARG A 139 6.29 -10.25 2.12
N GLN A 140 5.35 -9.48 2.67
CA GLN A 140 5.55 -8.75 3.92
C GLN A 140 5.86 -9.70 5.09
N GLN A 141 5.11 -10.80 5.22
CA GLN A 141 5.36 -11.81 6.26
C GLN A 141 6.72 -12.48 6.09
N ALA A 142 7.12 -12.82 4.86
CA ALA A 142 8.42 -13.41 4.61
C ALA A 142 9.58 -12.44 4.93
N GLU A 143 9.39 -11.15 4.67
CA GLU A 143 10.33 -10.09 5.01
C GLU A 143 10.46 -9.93 6.53
N GLU A 144 9.34 -9.85 7.25
CA GLU A 144 9.29 -9.79 8.72
C GLU A 144 10.00 -11.00 9.35
N GLN A 145 9.66 -12.22 8.90
CA GLN A 145 10.31 -13.45 9.34
C GLN A 145 11.82 -13.43 9.09
N ALA A 146 12.27 -12.95 7.93
CA ALA A 146 13.69 -12.84 7.63
C ALA A 146 14.42 -11.85 8.56
N THR A 147 13.76 -10.74 8.93
CA THR A 147 14.34 -9.78 9.89
C THR A 147 14.46 -10.36 11.30
N ASP A 148 13.45 -11.11 11.75
CA ASP A 148 13.46 -11.74 13.07
C ASP A 148 14.50 -12.86 13.15
N ASP A 149 14.61 -13.68 12.10
CA ASP A 149 15.65 -14.72 11.99
C ASP A 149 17.06 -14.12 12.07
N PHE A 150 17.30 -12.98 11.41
CA PHE A 150 18.58 -12.28 11.47
C PHE A 150 18.89 -11.81 12.89
N ARG A 151 17.91 -11.19 13.58
CA ARG A 151 18.06 -10.73 14.97
C ARG A 151 18.36 -11.87 15.92
N LEU A 152 17.68 -13.01 15.76
CA LEU A 152 17.91 -14.19 16.58
C LEU A 152 19.33 -14.74 16.38
N ARG A 153 19.79 -14.86 15.13
CA ARG A 153 21.17 -15.31 14.82
C ARG A 153 22.23 -14.40 15.43
N MET A 154 22.04 -13.09 15.33
CA MET A 154 22.98 -12.12 15.92
C MET A 154 23.02 -12.23 17.44
N ARG A 155 21.86 -12.40 18.08
CA ARG A 155 21.76 -12.60 19.53
C ARG A 155 22.46 -13.90 19.97
N SER A 156 22.14 -15.03 19.34
CA SER A 156 22.75 -16.32 19.69
C SER A 156 24.27 -16.29 19.51
N LYS A 157 24.76 -15.70 18.41
CA LYS A 157 26.20 -15.55 18.18
C LYS A 157 26.90 -14.74 19.29
N LYS A 158 26.28 -13.64 19.74
CA LYS A 158 26.82 -12.81 20.83
C LYS A 158 26.78 -13.54 22.18
N GLU A 159 25.74 -14.35 22.42
CA GLU A 159 25.63 -15.20 23.61
C GLU A 159 26.72 -16.29 23.62
N GLU A 160 26.96 -16.96 22.50
CA GLU A 160 28.03 -17.97 22.35
C GLU A 160 29.42 -17.36 22.58
N GLN A 161 29.70 -16.19 22.00
CA GLN A 161 30.99 -15.49 22.20
C GLN A 161 31.23 -15.10 23.66
N LYS A 162 30.18 -14.66 24.37
CA LYS A 162 30.28 -14.36 25.81
C LYS A 162 30.60 -15.61 26.62
N LEU A 163 29.90 -16.71 26.35
CA LEU A 163 30.09 -17.98 27.04
C LEU A 163 31.49 -18.56 26.77
N GLU A 164 31.99 -18.45 25.54
CA GLU A 164 33.36 -18.83 25.19
C GLU A 164 34.40 -17.97 25.93
N GLY A 165 34.18 -16.66 26.00
CA GLY A 165 35.03 -15.74 26.77
C GLY A 165 35.06 -16.07 28.26
N ASP A 166 33.91 -16.34 28.86
CA ASP A 166 33.79 -16.78 30.26
C ASP A 166 34.49 -18.12 30.50
N LEU A 167 34.34 -19.08 29.57
CA LEU A 167 35.04 -20.36 29.63
C LEU A 167 36.56 -20.16 29.59
N ARG A 168 37.06 -19.35 28.67
CA ARG A 168 38.51 -19.11 28.53
C ARG A 168 39.10 -18.38 29.75
N ARG A 169 38.37 -17.40 30.30
CA ARG A 169 38.75 -16.74 31.57
C ARG A 169 38.79 -17.71 32.74
N SER A 170 37.78 -18.56 32.86
CA SER A 170 37.74 -19.56 33.94
C SER A 170 38.83 -20.62 33.80
N GLN A 171 39.14 -21.09 32.59
CA GLN A 171 40.25 -22.00 32.32
C GLN A 171 41.61 -21.41 32.71
N ARG A 172 41.87 -20.13 32.37
CA ARG A 172 43.11 -19.43 32.77
C ARG A 172 43.22 -19.28 34.29
N ALA A 173 42.12 -18.92 34.95
CA ALA A 173 42.08 -18.79 36.40
C ALA A 173 42.37 -20.15 37.09
N CYS A 174 41.80 -21.24 36.57
CA CYS A 174 42.09 -22.60 37.07
C CYS A 174 43.57 -22.97 36.93
N LEU A 175 44.15 -22.75 35.74
CA LEU A 175 45.59 -22.99 35.50
C LEU A 175 46.46 -22.22 36.51
N GLN A 176 46.22 -20.92 36.69
CA GLN A 176 46.98 -20.08 37.60
C GLN A 176 46.90 -20.55 39.06
N LEU A 177 45.71 -20.95 39.52
CA LEU A 177 45.51 -21.45 40.89
C LEU A 177 46.17 -22.83 41.11
N ASP A 178 46.18 -23.68 40.08
CA ASP A 178 46.79 -24.99 40.15
C ASP A 178 48.32 -24.92 40.12
N GLU A 179 48.90 -24.02 39.30
CA GLU A 179 50.33 -23.71 39.30
C GLU A 179 50.82 -23.25 40.67
N GLN A 180 50.08 -22.34 41.33
CA GLN A 180 50.40 -21.88 42.69
C GLN A 180 50.41 -23.01 43.72
N LYS A 181 49.61 -24.06 43.50
CA LYS A 181 49.53 -25.25 44.36
C LYS A 181 50.49 -26.37 43.95
N GLY A 182 51.29 -26.18 42.89
CA GLY A 182 52.23 -27.17 42.37
C GLY A 182 51.57 -28.35 41.66
N VAL A 183 50.34 -28.18 41.17
CA VAL A 183 49.62 -29.19 40.38
C VAL A 183 50.03 -29.05 38.92
N GLY A 184 50.83 -30.00 38.43
CA GLY A 184 51.42 -29.95 37.08
C GLY A 184 50.56 -30.52 35.96
N CYS A 185 49.35 -31.03 36.25
CA CYS A 185 48.43 -31.53 35.23
C CYS A 185 46.96 -31.33 35.65
N PRO A 186 46.07 -30.96 34.72
CA PRO A 186 44.65 -30.79 35.01
C PRO A 186 43.98 -32.15 35.18
N ARG A 187 42.94 -32.20 36.03
CA ARG A 187 42.14 -33.42 36.23
C ARG A 187 41.39 -33.85 34.97
N GLU A 188 40.86 -32.88 34.24
CA GLU A 188 40.20 -33.07 32.95
C GLU A 188 40.89 -32.17 31.92
N VAL A 189 41.12 -32.67 30.70
CA VAL A 189 41.94 -32.00 29.68
C VAL A 189 41.40 -30.60 29.31
N TRP A 190 40.10 -30.37 29.46
CA TRP A 190 39.44 -29.10 29.14
C TRP A 190 39.42 -28.09 30.30
N TYR A 191 39.91 -28.44 31.50
CA TYR A 191 39.97 -27.50 32.63
C TYR A 191 41.02 -26.41 32.42
N TRP A 192 42.05 -26.69 31.63
CA TRP A 192 43.07 -25.72 31.26
C TRP A 192 42.93 -25.37 29.77
N PRO A 193 43.44 -24.20 29.34
CA PRO A 193 43.48 -23.84 27.92
C PRO A 193 44.32 -24.85 27.13
N PRO A 194 43.95 -25.19 25.88
CA PRO A 194 44.79 -26.01 25.00
C PRO A 194 46.17 -25.35 24.80
N THR A 195 47.23 -26.14 24.92
CA THR A 195 48.63 -25.65 24.86
C THR A 195 49.12 -25.32 23.44
N ASP A 196 48.39 -25.75 22.40
CA ASP A 196 48.85 -25.70 21.00
C ASP A 196 48.44 -24.42 20.24
N SER A 197 48.18 -23.30 20.94
CA SER A 197 47.86 -22.03 20.27
C SER A 197 48.62 -20.88 20.92
N GLN A 198 49.80 -20.61 20.36
CA GLN A 198 50.57 -19.40 20.61
C GLN A 198 49.72 -18.17 20.30
N GLU A 199 49.60 -17.31 21.31
CA GLU A 199 49.42 -15.85 21.24
C GLU A 199 48.38 -15.31 20.24
N ASP A 200 47.20 -15.00 20.74
CA ASP A 200 46.42 -13.82 20.35
C ASP A 200 45.65 -13.34 21.60
N ASP A 201 46.40 -12.89 22.62
CA ASP A 201 45.89 -11.98 23.65
C ASP A 201 46.22 -10.55 23.18
N SER A 202 45.36 -9.99 22.34
CA SER A 202 45.14 -8.55 22.38
C SER A 202 43.89 -8.34 23.22
N GLU A 203 44.09 -7.70 24.37
CA GLU A 203 43.03 -7.13 25.20
C GLU A 203 42.05 -6.39 24.29
N THR A 204 40.78 -6.78 24.32
CA THR A 204 39.69 -5.86 24.04
C THR A 204 38.85 -5.81 25.30
N GLU A 205 39.41 -5.10 26.27
CA GLU A 205 38.66 -4.38 27.29
C GLU A 205 37.66 -3.43 26.61
N GLU A 206 36.63 -3.08 27.36
CA GLU A 206 35.32 -2.60 26.96
C GLU A 206 35.30 -1.23 26.22
N ASP A 207 34.12 -0.93 25.65
CA ASP A 207 33.60 0.38 25.20
C ASP A 207 33.77 0.78 23.72
N GLU A 208 32.68 0.63 22.95
CA GLU A 208 31.88 1.77 22.49
C GLU A 208 30.58 1.28 21.84
N ASP A 209 29.46 1.67 22.45
CA ASP A 209 28.16 1.76 21.81
C ASP A 209 28.25 2.71 20.61
N GLU A 210 28.35 2.18 19.39
CA GLU A 210 27.94 2.92 18.21
C GLU A 210 27.18 1.99 17.26
N VAL A 211 25.88 1.85 17.53
CA VAL A 211 24.93 1.40 16.52
C VAL A 211 24.88 2.50 15.46
N LYS A 212 25.78 2.44 14.47
CA LYS A 212 25.57 3.15 13.21
C LYS A 212 24.36 2.49 12.55
N GLU A 213 23.20 3.12 12.70
CA GLU A 213 22.06 2.93 11.80
C GLU A 213 22.54 3.30 10.39
N GLU A 214 23.14 2.35 9.69
CA GLU A 214 23.24 2.45 8.25
C GLU A 214 21.82 2.29 7.72
N GLU A 215 21.20 3.42 7.38
CA GLU A 215 20.05 3.46 6.50
C GLU A 215 20.37 2.61 5.27
N LEU A 216 19.81 1.41 5.23
CA LEU A 216 19.70 0.59 4.04
C LEU A 216 18.82 1.35 3.05
N SER A 217 19.44 2.27 2.31
CA SER A 217 18.86 2.86 1.13
C SER A 217 18.54 1.69 0.19
N VAL A 218 17.25 1.36 0.09
CA VAL A 218 16.73 0.44 -0.91
C VAL A 218 17.01 1.09 -2.27
N SER A 219 18.15 0.74 -2.85
CA SER A 219 18.50 1.07 -4.22
C SER A 219 17.52 0.35 -5.13
N HIS A 220 16.50 1.07 -5.58
CA HIS A 220 15.64 0.68 -6.69
C HIS A 220 16.52 0.39 -7.91
N CYS A 221 16.57 -0.88 -8.32
CA CYS A 221 17.15 -1.27 -9.59
C CYS A 221 16.20 -0.80 -10.72
N LYS A 222 16.75 -0.02 -11.65
CA LYS A 222 16.08 0.43 -12.87
C LYS A 222 15.94 -0.71 -13.87
#